data_AF-A0A8S1AVG1-F1
#
_entry.id   AF-A0A8S1AVG1-F1
#
_cell.length_a   1.000
_cell.length_b   1.000
_cell.length_c   1.000
_cell.angle_alpha   90.00
_cell.angle_beta   90.00
_cell.angle_gamma   90.00
#
_symmetry.space_group_name_H-M   'P 1'
#
loop_
_entity.id
_entity.type
_entity.pdbx_description
1 polymer ?
#
loop_
_entity_poly.entity_id
_entity_poly.type
_entity_poly.pdbx_seq_one_letter_code
_entity_poly.pdbx_strand_id
1 'polypeptide(L)'
;MHRSLNNYFRNFNRISRARRSFSSNVKANEHEPIKFTTSGAARKTVAPVLRKVNIDMPWYQPYSVVGSVAVLLIYFCILREESDIDLEFDKTLYQRIKGLEKEQLLQTYRFNKEHGKSVVEIELRLKELEELEKQEETTVV
;
A
#
# COMPACT_ATOMS: atom_id res chain seq x y z
N MET A 1 -33.65 16.68 15.46
CA MET A 1 -32.50 16.52 16.38
C MET A 1 -31.87 15.14 16.20
N HIS A 2 -31.06 14.92 15.14
CA HIS A 2 -30.38 13.62 14.94
C HIS A 2 -29.08 13.73 14.10
N ARG A 3 -28.39 14.88 14.16
CA ARG A 3 -27.18 15.15 13.34
C ARG A 3 -25.84 14.89 14.07
N SER A 4 -25.85 14.32 15.28
CA SER A 4 -24.67 14.34 16.17
C SER A 4 -23.80 13.07 16.19
N LEU A 5 -24.16 11.96 15.54
CA LEU A 5 -23.47 10.68 15.80
C LEU A 5 -22.53 10.17 14.69
N ASN A 6 -22.59 10.69 13.46
CA ASN A 6 -21.76 10.16 12.34
C ASN A 6 -20.40 10.84 12.12
N ASN A 7 -19.96 11.73 13.01
CA ASN A 7 -18.64 12.37 12.91
C ASN A 7 -17.54 11.69 13.76
N TYR A 8 -17.84 10.56 14.42
CA TYR A 8 -16.90 9.95 15.37
C TYR A 8 -15.74 9.16 14.74
N PHE A 9 -15.82 8.72 13.48
CA PHE A 9 -14.80 7.82 12.91
C PHE A 9 -13.79 8.44 11.93
N ARG A 10 -13.84 9.75 11.64
CA ARG A 10 -12.96 10.36 10.62
C ARG A 10 -11.84 11.28 11.12
N ASN A 11 -11.68 11.50 12.42
CA ASN A 11 -10.72 12.51 12.92
C ASN A 11 -9.96 12.11 14.20
N PHE A 12 -9.63 10.84 14.40
CA PHE A 12 -8.85 10.46 15.60
C PHE A 12 -7.33 10.70 15.49
N ASN A 13 -6.81 10.97 14.29
CA ASN A 13 -5.37 11.27 14.08
C ASN A 13 -5.09 12.76 13.86
N ARG A 14 -5.70 13.65 14.65
CA ARG A 14 -5.17 15.00 14.82
C ARG A 14 -4.28 15.02 16.06
N ILE A 15 -3.06 14.55 15.82
CA ILE A 15 -1.84 14.80 16.58
C ILE A 15 -2.00 16.01 17.49
N SER A 16 -1.93 15.74 18.80
CA SER A 16 -1.74 16.70 19.87
C SER A 16 -0.56 17.62 19.55
N ARG A 17 -0.81 18.72 18.85
CA ARG A 17 0.18 19.80 18.71
C ARG A 17 0.29 20.46 20.08
N ALA A 18 1.31 20.06 20.83
CA ALA A 18 1.70 20.76 22.05
C ALA A 18 1.79 22.26 21.74
N ARG A 19 0.94 23.06 22.40
CA ARG A 19 1.01 24.52 22.31
C ARG A 19 2.30 24.94 23.00
N ARG A 20 3.39 25.13 22.23
CA ARG A 20 4.60 25.77 22.76
C ARG A 20 4.24 27.23 23.10
N SER A 21 4.43 27.62 24.35
CA SER A 21 4.35 29.02 24.76
C SER A 21 5.57 29.75 24.18
N PHE A 22 5.35 30.54 23.13
CA PHE A 22 6.41 31.34 22.53
C PHE A 22 6.35 32.76 23.10
N SER A 23 7.45 33.22 23.73
CA SER A 23 7.56 34.58 24.30
C SER A 23 7.32 35.63 23.21
N SER A 24 6.44 36.60 23.48
CA SER A 24 5.89 37.56 22.50
C SER A 24 6.69 38.85 22.34
N ASN A 25 7.80 39.03 23.06
CA ASN A 25 8.59 40.25 23.00
C ASN A 25 10.06 39.92 22.74
N VAL A 26 10.43 39.72 21.47
CA VAL A 26 11.83 39.77 21.04
C VAL A 26 12.05 41.14 20.40
N LYS A 27 12.78 42.02 21.08
CA LYS A 27 13.22 43.30 20.52
C LYS A 27 14.24 43.00 19.41
N ALA A 28 14.00 43.51 18.21
CA ALA A 28 14.94 43.34 17.11
C ALA A 28 16.21 44.14 17.43
N ASN A 29 17.34 43.44 17.59
CA ASN A 29 18.64 44.07 17.70
C ASN A 29 19.24 44.12 16.29
N GLU A 30 19.56 45.32 15.80
CA GLU A 30 20.05 45.53 14.42
C GLU A 30 21.50 45.05 14.22
N HIS A 31 22.22 44.77 15.31
CA HIS A 31 23.62 44.34 15.28
C HIS A 31 23.82 42.82 15.28
N GLU A 32 22.76 42.02 15.37
CA GLU A 32 22.85 40.56 15.38
C GLU A 32 21.92 39.91 14.35
N PRO A 33 22.32 38.77 13.74
CA PRO A 33 21.47 38.05 12.80
C PRO A 33 20.20 37.52 13.48
N ILE A 34 19.05 37.81 12.88
CA ILE A 34 17.74 37.45 13.40
C ILE A 34 17.55 35.93 13.37
N LYS A 35 17.22 35.32 14.52
CA LYS A 35 16.90 33.89 14.60
C LYS A 35 15.52 33.62 14.00
N PHE A 36 15.47 32.86 12.91
CA PHE A 36 14.23 32.55 12.19
C PHE A 36 13.18 31.83 13.05
N THR A 37 13.63 30.96 13.95
CA THR A 37 12.75 30.19 14.86
C THR A 37 11.97 31.08 15.84
N THR A 38 12.46 32.29 16.11
CA THR A 38 11.83 33.24 17.04
C THR A 38 11.15 34.42 16.35
N SER A 39 11.27 34.50 15.02
CA SER A 39 10.76 35.61 14.22
C SER A 39 9.23 35.61 14.09
N GLY A 40 8.66 36.78 13.75
CA GLY A 40 7.24 36.93 13.44
C GLY A 40 6.79 36.08 12.23
N ALA A 41 7.71 35.75 11.31
CA ALA A 41 7.43 34.89 10.17
C ALA A 41 7.16 33.44 10.57
N ALA A 42 7.87 32.91 11.58
CA ALA A 42 7.63 31.57 12.11
C ALA A 42 6.25 31.44 12.79
N ARG A 43 5.67 32.56 13.27
CA ARG A 43 4.34 32.60 13.88
C ARG A 43 3.20 32.65 12.85
N LYS A 44 3.45 33.09 11.62
CA LYS A 44 2.42 33.30 10.61
C LYS A 44 1.99 31.96 10.01
N THR A 45 0.93 31.37 10.56
CA THR A 45 0.27 30.24 9.90
C THR A 45 -0.36 30.75 8.62
N VAL A 46 0.14 30.30 7.46
CA VAL A 46 -0.42 30.63 6.15
C VAL A 46 -1.91 30.28 6.16
N ALA A 47 -2.76 31.19 5.68
CA ALA A 47 -4.17 30.89 5.49
C ALA A 47 -4.27 29.63 4.62
N PRO A 48 -5.05 28.61 5.04
CA PRO A 48 -5.16 27.39 4.26
C PRO A 48 -5.64 27.76 2.85
N VAL A 49 -4.86 27.36 1.84
CA VAL A 49 -5.17 27.60 0.42
C VAL A 49 -6.55 27.00 0.06
N LEU A 50 -6.93 25.93 0.76
CA LEU A 50 -8.26 25.36 0.73
C LEU A 50 -9.20 26.13 1.66
N ARG A 51 -10.01 27.03 1.09
CA ARG A 51 -11.23 27.51 1.76
C ARG A 51 -12.07 26.29 2.13
N LYS A 52 -12.42 26.18 3.41
CA LYS A 52 -13.34 25.16 3.91
C LYS A 52 -14.72 25.46 3.30
N VAL A 53 -15.01 24.87 2.15
CA VAL A 53 -16.33 24.95 1.53
C VAL A 53 -17.26 24.18 2.46
N ASN A 54 -18.15 24.88 3.15
CA ASN A 54 -19.28 24.25 3.83
C ASN A 54 -20.25 23.83 2.72
N ILE A 55 -19.97 22.69 2.10
CA ILE A 55 -20.87 22.08 1.13
C ILE A 55 -22.08 21.60 1.94
N ASP A 56 -23.23 22.25 1.76
CA ASP A 56 -24.51 21.78 2.31
C ASP A 56 -24.93 20.55 1.51
N MET A 57 -24.32 19.41 1.88
CA MET A 57 -24.50 18.16 1.18
C MET A 57 -25.65 17.38 1.81
N PRO A 58 -26.66 16.96 1.02
CA PRO A 58 -27.72 16.13 1.55
C PRO A 58 -27.16 14.82 2.10
N TRP A 59 -27.75 14.35 3.19
CA TRP A 59 -27.28 13.20 3.97
C TRP A 59 -27.26 11.87 3.19
N TYR A 60 -28.07 11.75 2.13
CA TYR A 60 -28.13 10.55 1.29
C TYR A 60 -27.06 10.49 0.18
N GLN A 61 -26.39 11.61 -0.12
CA GLN A 61 -25.38 11.67 -1.18
C GLN A 61 -24.24 10.64 -1.04
N PRO A 62 -23.58 10.48 0.12
CA PRO A 62 -22.52 9.47 0.24
C PRO A 62 -23.05 8.05 0.07
N TYR A 63 -24.28 7.76 0.53
CA TYR A 63 -24.88 6.43 0.41
C TYR A 63 -25.27 6.10 -1.03
N SER A 64 -25.77 7.08 -1.79
CA SER A 64 -26.09 6.89 -3.21
C SER A 64 -24.83 6.58 -4.02
N VAL A 65 -23.73 7.29 -3.76
CA VAL A 65 -22.46 7.09 -4.48
C VAL A 65 -21.82 5.76 -4.08
N VAL A 66 -21.78 5.45 -2.78
CA VAL A 66 -21.23 4.17 -2.31
C VAL A 66 -22.10 3.01 -2.79
N GLY A 67 -23.42 3.15 -2.80
CA GLY A 67 -24.34 2.14 -3.29
C GLY A 67 -24.17 1.84 -4.77
N SER A 68 -24.06 2.86 -5.62
CA SER A 68 -23.85 2.65 -7.06
C SER A 68 -22.50 1.98 -7.34
N VAL A 69 -21.43 2.42 -6.66
CA VAL A 69 -20.11 1.80 -6.79
C VAL A 69 -20.12 0.36 -6.25
N ALA A 70 -20.79 0.10 -5.13
CA ALA A 70 -20.90 -1.25 -4.57
C ALA A 70 -21.64 -2.21 -5.51
N VAL A 71 -22.74 -1.78 -6.13
CA VAL A 71 -23.46 -2.59 -7.12
C VAL A 71 -22.57 -2.91 -8.33
N LEU A 72 -21.81 -1.93 -8.81
CA LEU A 72 -20.83 -2.17 -9.89
C LEU A 72 -19.76 -3.17 -9.44
N LEU A 73 -19.20 -3.03 -8.23
CA LEU A 73 -18.20 -3.97 -7.72
C LEU A 73 -18.75 -5.38 -7.56
N ILE A 74 -19.98 -5.53 -7.05
CA ILE A 74 -20.63 -6.84 -6.94
C ILE A 74 -20.82 -7.46 -8.33
N TYR A 75 -21.22 -6.66 -9.31
CA TYR A 75 -21.34 -7.11 -10.70
C TYR A 75 -19.98 -7.56 -11.27
N PHE A 76 -18.93 -6.75 -11.11
CA PHE A 76 -17.61 -7.04 -11.68
C PHE A 76 -16.86 -8.16 -10.95
N CYS A 77 -17.00 -8.30 -9.63
CA CYS A 77 -16.20 -9.23 -8.84
C CYS A 77 -16.88 -10.58 -8.59
N ILE A 78 -18.22 -10.68 -8.69
CA ILE A 78 -18.96 -11.89 -8.29
C ILE A 78 -19.89 -12.39 -9.40
N LEU A 79 -20.69 -11.49 -10.00
CA LEU A 79 -21.76 -11.91 -10.92
C LEU A 79 -21.30 -12.04 -12.39
N ARG A 80 -20.18 -11.41 -12.75
CA ARG A 80 -19.61 -11.54 -14.09
C ARG A 80 -18.98 -12.93 -14.21
N GLU A 81 -19.26 -13.60 -15.33
CA GLU A 81 -18.58 -14.84 -15.71
C GLU A 81 -17.06 -14.64 -15.67
N GLU A 82 -16.31 -15.63 -15.17
CA GLU A 82 -14.86 -15.57 -15.04
C GLU A 82 -14.24 -15.14 -16.37
N SER A 83 -13.51 -14.04 -16.35
CA SER A 83 -12.75 -13.62 -17.52
C SER A 83 -11.54 -14.55 -17.67
N ASP A 84 -11.07 -14.82 -18.88
CA ASP A 84 -9.83 -15.58 -19.11
C ASP A 84 -8.64 -15.00 -18.30
N ILE A 85 -8.68 -13.70 -18.02
CA ILE A 85 -7.71 -12.96 -17.19
C ILE A 85 -7.77 -13.39 -15.72
N ASP A 86 -8.97 -13.68 -15.19
CA ASP A 86 -9.14 -14.14 -13.81
C ASP A 86 -8.54 -15.56 -13.66
N LEU A 87 -8.75 -16.44 -14.64
CA LEU A 87 -8.11 -17.75 -14.70
C LEU A 87 -6.57 -17.67 -14.82
N GLU A 88 -6.04 -16.61 -15.44
CA GLU A 88 -4.60 -16.41 -15.47
C GLU A 88 -4.03 -16.00 -14.11
N PHE A 89 -4.79 -15.35 -13.24
CA PHE A 89 -4.33 -14.97 -11.89
C PHE A 89 -4.21 -16.17 -10.94
N ASP A 90 -4.98 -17.24 -11.17
CA ASP A 90 -4.88 -18.48 -10.39
C ASP A 90 -3.60 -19.27 -10.69
N LYS A 91 -2.97 -19.04 -11.84
CA LYS A 91 -1.71 -19.69 -12.21
C LYS A 91 -0.57 -19.16 -11.35
N THR A 92 0.19 -20.05 -10.73
CA THR A 92 1.36 -19.64 -9.93
C THR A 92 2.46 -19.06 -10.84
N LEU A 93 3.30 -18.19 -10.28
CA LEU A 93 4.43 -17.59 -11.04
C LEU A 93 5.35 -18.65 -11.67
N TYR A 94 5.50 -19.79 -11.00
CA TYR A 94 6.29 -20.93 -11.48
C TYR A 94 5.69 -21.58 -12.73
N GLN A 95 4.36 -21.63 -12.82
CA GLN A 95 3.67 -22.13 -14.03
C GLN A 95 3.73 -21.12 -15.18
N ARG A 96 3.77 -19.82 -14.87
CA ARG A 96 3.82 -18.76 -15.89
C ARG A 96 5.20 -18.60 -16.50
N ILE A 97 6.26 -18.71 -15.71
CA ILE A 97 7.64 -18.53 -16.15
C ILE A 97 8.36 -19.88 -16.05
N LYS A 98 8.47 -20.58 -17.18
CA LYS A 98 9.23 -21.83 -17.27
C LYS A 98 10.67 -21.63 -16.76
N GLY A 99 11.12 -22.52 -15.87
CA GLY A 99 12.48 -22.50 -15.31
C GLY A 99 12.69 -21.59 -14.08
N LEU A 100 11.69 -20.78 -13.69
CA LEU A 100 11.84 -19.87 -12.53
C LEU A 100 12.04 -20.63 -11.21
N GLU A 101 11.31 -21.74 -11.00
CA GLU A 101 11.44 -22.58 -9.80
C GLU A 101 12.86 -23.16 -9.67
N LYS A 102 13.43 -23.62 -10.79
CA LYS A 102 14.77 -24.22 -10.86
C LYS A 102 15.86 -23.21 -10.50
N GLU A 103 15.80 -22.00 -11.04
CA GLU A 103 16.77 -20.94 -10.73
C GLU A 103 16.70 -20.51 -9.26
N GLN A 104 15.49 -20.38 -8.70
CA GLN A 104 15.32 -20.07 -7.28
C GLN A 104 15.86 -21.19 -6.36
N LEU A 105 15.61 -22.44 -6.72
CA LEU A 105 16.16 -23.60 -6.01
C LEU A 105 17.68 -23.65 -6.09
N LEU A 106 18.29 -23.36 -7.25
CA LEU A 106 19.75 -23.29 -7.41
C LEU A 106 20.37 -22.18 -6.57
N GLN A 107 19.74 -21.01 -6.51
CA GLN A 107 20.21 -19.91 -5.66
C GLN A 107 20.12 -20.30 -4.18
N THR A 108 19.02 -20.92 -3.78
CA THR A 108 18.79 -21.40 -2.41
C THR A 108 19.76 -22.54 -2.04
N TYR A 109 20.05 -23.44 -2.99
CA TYR A 109 21.04 -24.51 -2.87
C TYR A 109 22.42 -23.94 -2.54
N ARG A 110 22.88 -22.98 -3.35
CA ARG A 110 24.19 -22.34 -3.16
C ARG A 110 24.27 -21.67 -1.80
N PHE A 111 23.25 -20.89 -1.45
CA PHE A 111 23.18 -20.21 -0.16
C PHE A 111 23.17 -21.19 1.03
N ASN A 112 22.35 -22.25 0.99
CA ASN A 112 22.26 -23.22 2.07
C ASN A 112 23.56 -24.02 2.23
N LYS A 113 24.22 -24.36 1.11
CA LYS A 113 25.52 -25.05 1.12
C LYS A 113 26.61 -24.20 1.75
N GLU A 114 26.64 -22.90 1.47
CA GLU A 114 27.57 -21.96 2.09
C GLU A 114 27.32 -21.77 3.59
N HIS A 115 26.05 -21.85 4.02
CA HIS A 115 25.65 -21.64 5.42
C HIS A 115 25.50 -22.93 6.22
N GLY A 116 25.90 -24.09 5.66
CA GLY A 116 25.85 -25.39 6.34
C GLY A 116 24.44 -25.88 6.69
N LYS A 117 23.42 -25.40 5.97
CA LYS A 117 22.02 -25.81 6.14
C LYS A 117 21.74 -27.08 5.34
N SER A 118 20.69 -27.82 5.71
CA SER A 118 20.26 -29.01 4.99
C SER A 118 19.85 -28.69 3.55
N VAL A 119 20.30 -29.52 2.60
CA VAL A 119 20.10 -29.32 1.16
C VAL A 119 19.33 -30.48 0.50
N VAL A 120 19.05 -31.54 1.27
CA VAL A 120 18.44 -32.79 0.78
C VAL A 120 17.09 -32.56 0.09
N GLU A 121 16.23 -31.72 0.67
CA GLU A 121 14.91 -31.40 0.10
C GLU A 121 15.02 -30.66 -1.24
N ILE A 122 16.02 -29.78 -1.37
CA ILE A 122 16.26 -28.99 -2.58
C ILE A 122 16.76 -29.89 -3.71
N GLU A 123 17.67 -30.81 -3.41
CA GLU A 123 18.21 -31.77 -4.39
C GLU A 123 17.13 -32.73 -4.92
N LEU A 124 16.26 -33.22 -4.02
CA LEU A 124 15.14 -34.08 -4.40
C LEU A 124 14.18 -33.35 -5.34
N ARG A 125 13.80 -32.11 -5.00
CA ARG A 125 12.90 -31.30 -5.83
C ARG A 125 13.51 -30.94 -7.18
N LEU A 126 14.81 -30.63 -7.23
CA LEU A 126 15.51 -30.34 -8.48
C LEU A 126 15.48 -31.54 -9.43
N LYS A 127 15.62 -32.75 -8.88
CA LYS A 127 15.57 -33.99 -9.64
C LYS A 127 14.17 -34.26 -10.21
N GLU A 128 13.11 -34.02 -9.42
CA GLU A 128 11.73 -34.11 -9.92
C GLU A 128 11.50 -33.17 -11.12
N LEU A 129 12.00 -31.93 -11.04
CA LEU A 129 11.86 -30.96 -12.13
C LEU A 129 12.61 -31.39 -13.40
N GLU A 130 13.82 -31.95 -13.28
CA GLU A 130 14.57 -32.48 -14.44
C GLU A 130 13.87 -33.67 -15.11
N GLU A 131 13.19 -34.50 -14.33
CA GLU A 131 12.40 -35.62 -14.87
C GLU A 131 11.15 -35.12 -15.60
N LEU A 132 10.49 -34.07 -15.09
CA LEU A 132 9.36 -33.42 -15.76
C LEU A 132 9.78 -32.72 -17.06
N GLU A 133 10.92 -32.02 -17.09
CA GLU A 133 11.47 -31.39 -18.30
C GLU A 133 11.73 -32.43 -19.40
N LYS A 134 12.32 -33.59 -19.06
CA LYS A 134 12.55 -34.69 -20.01
C LYS A 134 11.25 -35.28 -20.55
N GLN A 135 10.23 -35.42 -19.71
CA GLN A 135 8.93 -35.92 -20.14
C GLN A 135 8.26 -34.93 -21.10
N GLU A 136 8.27 -33.62 -20.79
CA GLU A 136 7.77 -32.59 -21.72
C GLU A 136 8.47 -32.66 -23.07
N GLU A 137 9.81 -32.77 -23.10
CA GLU A 137 10.59 -32.89 -24.35
C GLU A 137 10.22 -34.13 -25.16
N THR A 138 9.90 -35.25 -24.51
CA THR A 138 9.55 -36.50 -25.18
C THR A 138 8.13 -36.49 -25.75
N THR A 139 7.23 -35.68 -25.19
CA THR A 139 5.81 -35.64 -25.58
C THR A 139 5.54 -34.68 -26.75
N VAL A 140 6.51 -33.82 -27.07
CA VAL A 140 6.42 -32.81 -28.15
C VAL A 140 7.06 -33.31 -29.46
N VAL A 141 7.68 -34.50 -29.46
CA VAL A 141 8.21 -35.22 -30.63
C VAL A 141 7.19 -36.21 -31.16
#